data_AF-A0A674JXP1-F1
#
_entry.id   AF-A0A674JXP1-F1
#
_cell.length_a   1.000
_cell.length_b   1.000
_cell.length_c   1.000
_cell.angle_alpha   90.00
_cell.angle_beta   90.00
_cell.angle_gamma   90.00
#
_symmetry.space_group_name_H-M   'P 1'
#
loop_
_entity.id
_entity.type
_entity.pdbx_description
1 polymer ?
#
loop_
_entity_poly.entity_id
_entity_poly.type
_entity_poly.pdbx_seq_one_letter_code
_entity_poly.pdbx_strand_id
1 'polypeptide(L)'
;SLPTLQEQLVSDLPPALALLGSLQEQVRETPTPPDPGSLLPPREKAPIQPLSSPPQVVGVTAHVQGLLQRVRAGAFPTEKGLSFLELKAQLLLFYLQDLAQLVLEKTSGRSLVAQPAVLRLAELRTVLEKMRPIEQKLRYQVDKLVKAAVTGAVGDDNPLRFKPDPGNMMSKVRGRGRGRTPSFHPQLWEGSGV
;
A
#
# COMPACT_ATOMS: atom_id res chain seq x y z
N SER A 1 -3.65 -67.89 42.34
CA SER A 1 -4.73 -67.48 41.42
C SER A 1 -4.85 -65.96 41.48
N LEU A 2 -4.11 -65.26 40.61
CA LEU A 2 -4.15 -63.80 40.48
C LEU A 2 -4.64 -63.50 39.06
N PRO A 3 -5.83 -62.88 38.89
CA PRO A 3 -6.24 -62.39 37.60
C PRO A 3 -5.42 -61.14 37.26
N THR A 4 -4.55 -61.34 36.28
CA THR A 4 -4.28 -60.50 35.11
C THR A 4 -4.42 -58.98 35.25
N LEU A 5 -3.27 -58.31 35.34
CA LEU A 5 -3.07 -56.86 35.23
C LEU A 5 -3.50 -56.23 33.87
N GLN A 6 -4.22 -56.97 33.03
CA GLN A 6 -4.81 -56.45 31.78
C GLN A 6 -6.18 -55.79 31.99
N GLU A 7 -6.95 -56.16 33.02
CA GLU A 7 -8.28 -55.57 33.26
C GLU A 7 -8.21 -54.15 33.84
N GLN A 8 -7.14 -53.81 34.57
CA GLN A 8 -6.97 -52.47 35.14
C GLN A 8 -6.37 -51.43 34.19
N LEU A 9 -5.76 -51.86 33.07
CA LEU A 9 -5.19 -50.90 32.10
C LEU A 9 -6.25 -50.39 31.10
N VAL A 10 -7.37 -51.10 30.96
CA VAL A 10 -8.46 -50.74 30.03
C VAL A 10 -9.43 -49.73 30.66
N SER A 11 -9.52 -49.68 32.00
CA SER A 11 -10.42 -48.75 32.71
C SER A 11 -9.87 -47.32 32.85
N ASP A 12 -8.55 -47.13 32.75
CA ASP A 12 -7.87 -45.82 32.93
C ASP A 12 -7.41 -45.20 31.59
N LEU A 13 -8.07 -45.55 30.49
CA LEU A 13 -7.78 -44.91 29.20
C LEU A 13 -8.44 -43.51 29.15
N PRO A 14 -7.69 -42.42 28.93
CA PRO A 14 -8.22 -41.07 28.99
C PRO A 14 -9.28 -40.82 27.90
N PRO A 15 -10.34 -40.03 28.19
CA PRO A 15 -11.45 -39.73 27.27
C PRO A 15 -11.02 -39.05 25.95
N ALA A 16 -9.77 -38.60 25.84
CA ALA A 16 -9.19 -38.06 24.61
C ALA A 16 -8.99 -39.11 23.50
N LEU A 17 -8.79 -40.40 23.85
CA LEU A 17 -8.64 -41.46 22.84
C LEU A 17 -9.98 -41.87 22.20
N ALA A 18 -11.09 -41.72 22.93
CA ALA A 18 -12.43 -41.90 22.36
C ALA A 18 -12.73 -40.85 21.28
N LEU A 19 -12.25 -39.62 21.46
CA LEU A 19 -12.42 -38.53 20.49
C LEU A 19 -11.58 -38.71 19.23
N LEU A 20 -10.41 -39.36 19.33
CA LEU A 20 -9.59 -39.73 18.17
C LEU A 20 -10.28 -40.81 17.31
N GLY A 21 -10.95 -41.78 17.94
CA GLY A 21 -11.79 -42.75 17.23
C GLY A 21 -12.97 -42.09 16.50
N SER A 22 -13.59 -41.07 17.12
CA SER A 22 -14.71 -40.35 16.50
C SER A 22 -14.27 -39.54 15.26
N LEU A 23 -13.07 -38.94 15.29
CA LEU A 23 -12.55 -38.21 14.13
C LEU A 23 -11.98 -39.12 13.04
N GLN A 24 -11.58 -40.34 13.37
CA GLN A 24 -11.12 -41.31 12.38
C GLN A 24 -12.28 -41.97 11.61
N GLU A 25 -13.45 -42.10 12.25
CA GLU A 25 -14.67 -42.59 11.60
C GLU A 25 -15.25 -41.55 10.62
N GLN A 26 -15.05 -40.26 10.90
CA GLN A 26 -15.55 -39.15 10.07
C GLN A 26 -14.76 -38.95 8.75
N VAL A 27 -13.62 -39.62 8.59
CA VAL A 27 -12.77 -39.59 7.38
C VAL A 27 -12.99 -40.82 6.47
N ARG A 28 -13.70 -41.85 6.94
CA ARG A 28 -13.96 -43.08 6.18
C ARG A 28 -15.21 -43.07 5.28
N GLU A 29 -16.04 -42.04 5.37
CA GLU A 29 -17.16 -41.83 4.43
C GLU A 29 -16.68 -41.09 3.18
N THR A 30 -15.77 -41.71 2.42
CA THR A 30 -15.59 -41.36 1.00
C THR A 30 -16.66 -42.12 0.21
N PRO A 31 -17.68 -41.46 -0.36
CA PRO A 31 -18.67 -42.17 -1.15
C PRO A 31 -17.98 -42.84 -2.34
N THR A 32 -18.22 -44.13 -2.50
CA THR A 32 -17.86 -44.89 -3.71
C THR A 32 -18.38 -44.15 -4.95
N PRO A 33 -17.60 -44.08 -6.05
CA PRO A 33 -18.05 -43.40 -7.26
C PRO A 33 -19.30 -44.10 -7.79
N PRO A 34 -20.37 -43.36 -8.16
CA PRO A 34 -21.59 -43.97 -8.67
C PRO A 34 -21.37 -44.54 -10.08
N ASP A 35 -22.00 -45.67 -10.36
CA ASP A 35 -22.02 -46.32 -11.67
C ASP A 35 -22.38 -45.34 -12.80
N PRO A 36 -21.73 -45.40 -13.98
CA PRO A 36 -21.88 -44.41 -15.06
C PRO A 36 -23.22 -44.45 -15.80
N GLY A 37 -24.27 -45.07 -15.24
CA GLY A 37 -25.54 -45.34 -15.94
C GLY A 37 -26.81 -44.77 -15.31
N SER A 38 -26.74 -44.08 -14.17
CA SER A 38 -27.94 -43.58 -13.48
C SER A 38 -28.14 -42.08 -13.76
N LEU A 39 -29.21 -41.76 -14.50
CA LEU A 39 -29.68 -40.39 -14.76
C LEU A 39 -29.76 -39.58 -13.46
N LEU A 40 -28.83 -38.63 -13.29
CA LEU A 40 -28.84 -37.65 -12.21
C LEU A 40 -30.17 -36.87 -12.24
N PRO A 41 -30.92 -36.80 -11.12
CA PRO A 41 -32.05 -35.88 -11.03
C PRO A 41 -31.55 -34.43 -11.11
N PRO A 42 -32.37 -33.49 -11.62
CA PRO A 42 -31.99 -32.10 -11.79
C PRO A 42 -31.53 -31.49 -10.47
N ARG A 43 -30.38 -30.80 -10.49
CA ARG A 43 -29.79 -30.10 -9.34
C ARG A 43 -30.74 -29.01 -8.84
N GLU A 44 -31.61 -29.36 -7.92
CA GLU A 44 -32.32 -28.38 -7.10
C GLU A 44 -31.28 -27.60 -6.29
N LYS A 45 -31.34 -26.27 -6.37
CA LYS A 45 -30.38 -25.38 -5.68
C LYS A 45 -30.54 -25.57 -4.17
N ALA A 46 -29.62 -26.32 -3.57
CA ALA A 46 -29.50 -26.39 -2.12
C ALA A 46 -29.40 -24.95 -1.54
N PRO A 47 -30.16 -24.62 -0.47
CA PRO A 47 -30.02 -23.35 0.21
C PRO A 47 -28.58 -23.12 0.63
N ILE A 48 -28.02 -21.98 0.23
CA ILE A 48 -26.68 -21.55 0.62
C ILE A 48 -26.71 -21.34 2.13
N GLN A 49 -26.20 -22.31 2.89
CA GLN A 49 -25.93 -22.11 4.31
C GLN A 49 -24.84 -21.03 4.43
N PRO A 50 -25.00 -20.02 5.29
CA PRO A 50 -23.97 -19.01 5.48
C PRO A 50 -22.70 -19.71 5.97
N LEU A 51 -21.64 -19.57 5.18
CA LEU A 51 -20.30 -20.05 5.50
C LEU A 51 -19.94 -19.54 6.90
N SER A 52 -19.94 -20.41 7.92
CA SER A 52 -19.45 -20.02 9.24
C SER A 52 -17.98 -19.62 9.05
N SER A 53 -17.69 -18.35 9.28
CA SER A 53 -16.34 -17.84 9.11
C SER A 53 -15.41 -18.60 10.06
N PRO A 54 -14.21 -19.02 9.63
CA PRO A 54 -13.27 -19.73 10.49
C PRO A 54 -13.07 -18.96 11.82
N PRO A 55 -12.86 -19.65 12.96
CA PRO A 55 -12.80 -19.00 14.29
C PRO A 55 -11.75 -17.88 14.38
N GLN A 56 -10.68 -17.98 13.59
CA GLN A 56 -9.65 -16.95 13.48
C GLN A 56 -10.18 -15.63 12.89
N VAL A 57 -11.09 -15.70 11.93
CA VAL A 57 -11.69 -14.52 11.27
C VAL A 57 -12.60 -13.79 12.24
N VAL A 58 -13.31 -14.51 13.10
CA VAL A 58 -14.16 -13.93 14.16
C VAL A 58 -13.31 -13.14 15.16
N GLY A 59 -12.16 -13.71 15.59
CA GLY A 59 -11.23 -13.04 16.50
C GLY A 59 -10.59 -11.78 15.91
N VAL A 60 -10.12 -11.85 14.65
CA VAL A 60 -9.58 -10.68 13.94
C VAL A 60 -10.65 -9.60 13.78
N THR A 61 -11.88 -9.99 13.45
CA THR A 61 -13.00 -9.04 13.29
C THR A 61 -13.31 -8.33 14.60
N ALA A 62 -13.36 -9.05 15.72
CA ALA A 62 -13.57 -8.45 17.04
C ALA A 62 -12.45 -7.47 17.41
N HIS A 63 -11.18 -7.82 17.13
CA HIS A 63 -10.05 -6.93 17.40
C HIS A 63 -10.10 -5.65 16.55
N VAL A 64 -10.38 -5.79 15.25
CA VAL A 64 -10.54 -4.64 14.33
C VAL A 64 -11.70 -3.75 14.77
N GLN A 65 -12.83 -4.33 15.17
CA GLN A 65 -13.96 -3.56 15.71
C GLN A 65 -13.58 -2.80 16.98
N GLY A 66 -12.83 -3.41 17.90
CA GLY A 66 -12.32 -2.73 19.10
C GLY A 66 -11.36 -1.59 18.77
N LEU A 67 -10.45 -1.77 17.80
CA LEU A 67 -9.58 -0.70 17.31
C LEU A 67 -10.38 0.45 16.69
N LEU A 68 -11.37 0.14 15.84
CA LEU A 68 -12.23 1.15 15.21
C LEU A 68 -13.01 1.97 16.25
N GLN A 69 -13.51 1.32 17.30
CA GLN A 69 -14.22 2.01 18.36
C GLN A 69 -13.30 3.00 19.10
N ARG A 70 -12.05 2.61 19.36
CA ARG A 70 -11.04 3.47 19.99
C ARG A 70 -10.62 4.63 19.08
N VAL A 71 -10.49 4.40 17.78
CA VAL A 71 -10.22 5.45 16.79
C VAL A 71 -11.37 6.45 16.75
N ARG A 72 -12.64 5.98 16.71
CA ARG A 72 -13.82 6.86 16.77
C ARG A 72 -13.93 7.63 18.08
N ALA A 73 -13.50 7.03 19.19
CA ALA A 73 -13.43 7.68 20.49
C ALA A 73 -12.26 8.68 20.61
N GLY A 74 -11.47 8.90 19.54
CA GLY A 74 -10.36 9.85 19.55
C GLY A 74 -9.15 9.40 20.37
N ALA A 75 -9.07 8.12 20.78
CA ALA A 75 -7.97 7.60 21.59
C ALA A 75 -6.64 7.57 20.83
N PHE A 76 -6.66 7.71 19.50
CA PHE A 76 -5.49 7.81 18.65
C PHE A 76 -5.57 9.10 17.81
N PRO A 77 -4.51 9.92 17.79
CA PRO A 77 -4.47 11.14 16.97
C PRO A 77 -4.32 10.78 15.49
N THR A 78 -5.43 10.54 14.80
CA THR A 78 -5.44 10.16 13.37
C THR A 78 -5.70 11.33 12.42
N GLU A 79 -5.78 12.57 12.93
CA GLU A 79 -6.24 13.74 12.15
C GLU A 79 -5.39 14.05 10.92
N LYS A 80 -4.08 13.85 10.99
CA LYS A 80 -3.14 14.11 9.88
C LYS A 80 -2.87 12.88 9.02
N GLY A 81 -3.37 11.71 9.42
CA GLY A 81 -3.00 10.43 8.81
C GLY A 81 -1.50 10.11 8.93
N LEU A 82 -1.08 9.05 8.25
CA LEU A 82 0.33 8.66 8.16
C LEU A 82 0.95 9.27 6.90
N SER A 83 2.09 9.93 7.04
CA SER A 83 2.83 10.44 5.87
C SER A 83 3.33 9.28 5.00
N PHE A 84 3.31 9.45 3.69
CA PHE A 84 3.86 8.44 2.77
C PHE A 84 5.34 8.15 3.05
N LEU A 85 6.12 9.19 3.41
CA LEU A 85 7.54 9.03 3.77
C LEU A 85 7.71 8.27 5.08
N GLU A 86 6.82 8.49 6.05
CA GLU A 86 6.82 7.80 7.34
C GLU A 86 6.45 6.32 7.17
N LEU A 87 5.44 6.02 6.35
CA LEU A 87 5.08 4.66 5.98
C LEU A 87 6.28 3.92 5.36
N LYS A 88 6.97 4.57 4.41
CA LYS A 88 8.16 4.00 3.77
C LYS A 88 9.25 3.71 4.80
N ALA A 89 9.48 4.61 5.75
CA ALA A 89 10.46 4.41 6.81
C ALA A 89 10.08 3.21 7.71
N GLN A 90 8.82 3.08 8.10
CA GLN A 90 8.34 1.93 8.89
C GLN A 90 8.48 0.61 8.13
N LEU A 91 8.13 0.57 6.83
CA LEU A 91 8.30 -0.63 6.00
C LEU A 91 9.77 -1.03 5.84
N LEU A 92 10.67 -0.06 5.67
CA LEU A 92 12.12 -0.30 5.64
C LEU A 92 12.63 -0.83 6.98
N LEU A 93 12.09 -0.36 8.10
CA LEU A 93 12.44 -0.87 9.42
C LEU A 93 12.03 -2.35 9.58
N PHE A 94 10.79 -2.70 9.19
CA PHE A 94 10.36 -4.10 9.20
C PHE A 94 11.23 -4.98 8.29
N TYR A 95 11.61 -4.46 7.12
CA TYR A 95 12.52 -5.15 6.21
C TYR A 95 13.89 -5.41 6.84
N LEU A 96 14.47 -4.41 7.50
CA LEU A 96 15.74 -4.55 8.21
C LEU A 96 15.65 -5.50 9.40
N GLN A 97 14.53 -5.48 10.13
CA GLN A 97 14.30 -6.40 11.25
C GLN A 97 14.22 -7.86 10.78
N ASP A 98 13.44 -8.16 9.73
CA ASP A 98 13.35 -9.50 9.17
C ASP A 98 14.70 -9.94 8.57
N LEU A 99 15.45 -9.03 7.94
CA LEU A 99 16.78 -9.31 7.43
C LEU A 99 17.78 -9.62 8.55
N ALA A 100 17.78 -8.81 9.63
CA ALA A 100 18.63 -9.04 10.79
C ALA A 100 18.33 -10.39 11.46
N GLN A 101 17.04 -10.76 11.56
CA GLN A 101 16.64 -12.07 12.06
C GLN A 101 17.19 -13.19 11.18
N LEU A 102 17.08 -13.08 9.86
CA LEU A 102 17.65 -14.09 8.95
C LEU A 102 19.17 -14.19 9.08
N VAL A 103 19.87 -13.07 9.26
CA VAL A 103 21.32 -13.07 9.46
C VAL A 103 21.68 -13.77 10.77
N LEU A 104 20.98 -13.47 11.87
CA LEU A 104 21.19 -14.13 13.16
C LEU A 104 21.02 -15.65 13.05
N GLU A 105 19.97 -16.07 12.36
CA GLU A 105 19.66 -17.48 12.13
C GLU A 105 20.72 -18.17 11.27
N LYS A 106 21.23 -17.47 10.25
CA LYS A 106 22.33 -17.97 9.42
C LYS A 106 23.63 -18.11 10.22
N THR A 107 23.94 -17.14 11.07
CA THR A 107 25.15 -17.16 11.92
C THR A 107 25.09 -18.19 13.04
N SER A 108 23.89 -18.55 13.50
CA SER A 108 23.67 -19.62 14.47
C SER A 108 23.61 -21.02 13.84
N GLY A 109 23.86 -21.13 12.53
CA GLY A 109 23.89 -22.40 11.80
C GLY A 109 22.51 -23.01 11.54
N ARG A 110 21.43 -22.22 11.69
CA ARG A 110 20.05 -22.68 11.45
C ARG A 110 19.69 -22.56 9.98
N SER A 111 18.80 -23.45 9.52
CA SER A 111 18.32 -23.42 8.13
C SER A 111 17.36 -22.26 7.89
N LEU A 112 17.49 -21.62 6.73
CA LEU A 112 16.64 -20.50 6.32
C LEU A 112 15.34 -20.93 5.63
N VAL A 113 15.23 -22.20 5.20
CA VAL A 113 14.14 -22.66 4.32
C VAL A 113 12.77 -22.64 4.99
N ALA A 114 12.72 -22.89 6.30
CA ALA A 114 11.46 -22.96 7.06
C ALA A 114 11.13 -21.65 7.80
N GLN A 115 11.82 -20.55 7.50
CA GLN A 115 11.68 -19.33 8.29
C GLN A 115 10.60 -18.40 7.74
N PRO A 116 9.61 -18.00 8.56
CA PRO A 116 8.55 -17.10 8.12
C PRO A 116 9.11 -15.71 7.74
N ALA A 117 10.28 -15.33 8.25
CA ALA A 117 10.97 -14.08 7.89
C ALA A 117 11.30 -14.00 6.39
N VAL A 118 11.57 -15.12 5.70
CA VAL A 118 11.86 -15.13 4.26
C VAL A 118 10.64 -14.69 3.45
N LEU A 119 9.46 -15.25 3.77
CA LEU A 119 8.21 -14.90 3.10
C LEU A 119 7.84 -13.44 3.36
N ARG A 120 7.91 -12.99 4.62
CA ARG A 120 7.66 -11.58 4.97
C ARG A 120 8.60 -10.64 4.23
N LEU A 121 9.88 -11.00 4.08
CA LEU A 121 10.85 -10.18 3.35
C LEU A 121 10.47 -10.03 1.86
N ALA A 122 9.98 -11.10 1.23
CA ALA A 122 9.51 -11.07 -0.15
C ALA A 122 8.24 -10.24 -0.32
N GLU A 123 7.32 -10.32 0.64
CA GLU A 123 6.12 -9.48 0.70
C GLU A 123 6.48 -8.00 0.85
N LEU A 124 7.33 -7.66 1.83
CA LEU A 124 7.80 -6.29 2.05
C LEU A 124 8.51 -5.73 0.83
N ARG A 125 9.35 -6.53 0.15
CA ARG A 125 9.97 -6.14 -1.12
C ARG A 125 8.93 -5.81 -2.18
N THR A 126 7.92 -6.67 -2.33
CA THR A 126 6.85 -6.47 -3.32
C THR A 126 6.07 -5.19 -3.01
N VAL A 127 5.74 -4.93 -1.74
CA VAL A 127 5.07 -3.70 -1.32
C VAL A 127 5.92 -2.47 -1.68
N LEU A 128 7.22 -2.48 -1.36
CA LEU A 128 8.14 -1.39 -1.70
C LEU A 128 8.26 -1.16 -3.22
N GLU A 129 8.23 -2.21 -4.02
CA GLU A 129 8.22 -2.11 -5.49
C GLU A 129 6.93 -1.46 -6.01
N LYS A 130 5.78 -1.79 -5.43
CA LYS A 130 4.49 -1.20 -5.79
C LYS A 130 4.33 0.26 -5.32
N MET A 131 5.11 0.70 -4.34
CA MET A 131 5.13 2.10 -3.90
C MET A 131 5.88 3.06 -4.85
N ARG A 132 6.77 2.55 -5.71
CA ARG A 132 7.59 3.37 -6.63
C ARG A 132 6.84 4.41 -7.47
N PRO A 133 5.69 4.11 -8.13
CA PRO A 133 4.96 5.12 -8.90
C PRO A 133 4.45 6.28 -8.04
N ILE A 134 4.10 6.01 -6.78
CA ILE A 134 3.65 7.05 -5.84
C ILE A 134 4.85 7.92 -5.43
N GLU A 135 5.99 7.30 -5.17
CA GLU A 135 7.24 8.01 -4.85
C GLU A 135 7.69 8.94 -6.00
N GLN A 136 7.55 8.50 -7.25
CA GLN A 136 7.83 9.34 -8.42
C GLN A 136 6.90 10.55 -8.50
N LYS A 137 5.59 10.36 -8.28
CA LYS A 137 4.63 11.46 -8.24
C LYS A 137 4.92 12.44 -7.12
N LEU A 138 5.25 11.94 -5.92
CA LEU A 138 5.61 12.76 -4.77
C LEU A 138 6.86 13.59 -5.05
N ARG A 139 7.91 12.97 -5.60
CA ARG A 139 9.14 13.66 -6.00
C ARG A 139 8.84 14.77 -7.00
N TYR A 140 8.05 14.49 -8.03
CA TYR A 140 7.67 15.50 -9.02
C TYR A 140 6.97 16.71 -8.36
N GLN A 141 6.05 16.47 -7.43
CA GLN A 141 5.36 17.54 -6.71
C GLN A 141 6.33 18.36 -5.86
N VAL A 142 7.24 17.71 -5.13
CA VAL A 142 8.28 18.39 -4.35
C VAL A 142 9.17 19.22 -5.26
N ASP A 143 9.68 18.65 -6.35
CA ASP A 143 10.53 19.33 -7.32
C ASP A 143 9.83 20.54 -7.94
N LYS A 144 8.52 20.43 -8.22
CA LYS A 144 7.71 21.55 -8.74
C LYS A 144 7.60 22.69 -7.72
N LEU A 145 7.31 22.37 -6.47
CA LEU A 145 7.18 23.37 -5.40
C LEU A 145 8.53 24.05 -5.10
N VAL A 146 9.62 23.28 -5.04
CA VAL A 146 10.98 23.80 -4.87
C VAL A 146 11.34 24.74 -6.03
N LYS A 147 11.07 24.35 -7.28
CA LYS A 147 11.29 25.22 -8.44
C LYS A 147 10.48 26.52 -8.34
N ALA A 148 9.19 26.43 -8.03
CA ALA A 148 8.33 27.61 -7.89
C ALA A 148 8.83 28.57 -6.80
N ALA A 149 9.33 28.04 -5.67
CA ALA A 149 9.91 28.84 -4.60
C ALA A 149 11.22 29.53 -5.02
N VAL A 150 12.08 28.84 -5.80
CA VAL A 150 13.37 29.38 -6.25
C VAL A 150 13.23 30.39 -7.39
N THR A 151 12.34 30.15 -8.36
CA THR A 151 12.16 31.03 -9.53
C THR A 151 11.09 32.10 -9.35
N GLY A 152 10.32 32.06 -8.25
CA GLY A 152 9.21 32.98 -8.00
C GLY A 152 8.02 32.82 -8.96
N ALA A 153 8.11 31.92 -9.94
CA ALA A 153 7.04 31.61 -10.87
C ALA A 153 6.41 30.29 -10.46
N VAL A 154 5.27 30.37 -9.76
CA VAL A 154 4.35 29.23 -9.71
C VAL A 154 3.90 29.02 -11.15
N GLY A 155 4.45 28.00 -11.79
CA GLY A 155 3.89 27.45 -13.02
C GLY A 155 2.50 26.94 -12.69
N ASP A 156 1.53 27.84 -12.74
CA ASP A 156 0.11 27.54 -12.60
C ASP A 156 -0.19 26.57 -13.73
N ASP A 157 -0.53 25.32 -13.39
CA ASP A 157 -0.84 24.27 -14.36
C ASP A 157 -2.23 24.52 -14.96
N ASN A 158 -2.54 25.78 -15.27
CA ASN A 158 -3.75 26.17 -15.93
C ASN A 158 -3.59 25.84 -17.42
N PRO A 159 -4.29 24.81 -17.96
CA PRO A 159 -4.22 24.45 -19.38
C PRO A 159 -4.72 25.57 -20.30
N LEU A 160 -5.35 26.63 -19.75
CA LEU A 160 -5.85 27.79 -20.49
C LEU A 160 -4.83 28.93 -20.63
N ARG A 161 -3.61 28.80 -20.09
CA ARG A 161 -2.53 29.82 -20.22
C ARG A 161 -1.99 29.99 -21.64
N PHE A 162 -2.28 29.05 -22.54
CA PHE A 162 -1.94 29.12 -23.96
C PHE A 162 -2.97 29.86 -24.81
N LYS A 163 -3.97 30.49 -24.18
CA LYS A 163 -4.82 31.45 -24.89
C LYS A 163 -3.93 32.58 -25.42
N PRO A 164 -4.00 32.91 -26.72
CA PRO A 164 -3.27 34.04 -27.26
C PRO A 164 -3.65 35.30 -26.47
N ASP A 165 -2.68 35.92 -25.81
CA ASP A 165 -2.87 37.22 -25.17
C ASP A 165 -2.48 38.32 -26.18
N PRO A 166 -3.45 39.00 -26.82
CA PRO A 166 -3.16 40.03 -27.81
C PRO A 166 -2.45 41.25 -27.18
N GLY A 167 -2.50 41.44 -25.86
CA GLY A 167 -1.78 42.50 -25.16
C GLY A 167 -0.25 42.38 -25.25
N ASN A 168 0.27 41.15 -25.33
CA ASN A 168 1.71 40.88 -25.45
C ASN A 168 2.30 41.25 -26.82
N MET A 169 1.46 41.41 -27.85
CA MET A 169 1.88 41.93 -29.15
C MET A 169 1.96 43.47 -29.15
N MET A 170 1.02 44.12 -28.47
CA MET A 170 0.92 45.59 -28.42
C MET A 170 2.07 46.24 -27.65
N SER A 171 2.61 45.57 -26.63
CA SER A 171 3.78 46.06 -25.89
C SER A 171 5.04 46.12 -26.77
N LYS A 172 5.21 45.18 -27.71
CA LYS A 172 6.31 45.19 -28.70
C LYS A 172 6.11 46.21 -29.82
N VAL A 173 4.86 46.53 -30.18
CA VAL A 173 4.55 47.58 -31.18
C VAL A 173 4.81 48.98 -30.59
N ARG A 174 4.39 49.23 -29.35
CA ARG A 174 4.63 50.53 -28.69
C ARG A 174 6.11 50.79 -28.36
N GLY A 175 6.91 49.72 -28.20
CA GLY A 175 8.36 49.79 -28.02
C GLY A 175 9.16 50.06 -29.30
N ARG A 176 8.58 49.87 -30.49
CA ARG A 176 9.22 50.15 -31.80
C ARG A 176 8.85 51.51 -32.41
N GLY A 177 8.04 52.30 -31.70
CA GLY A 177 7.53 53.60 -32.17
C GLY A 177 8.18 54.85 -31.55
N ARG A 178 9.27 54.71 -30.78
CA ARG A 178 10.08 55.87 -30.35
C ARG A 178 11.43 55.86 -31.05
N GLY A 179 11.37 56.13 -32.35
CA GLY A 179 12.50 56.72 -33.07
C GLY A 179 12.90 57.98 -32.32
N ARG A 180 14.13 57.96 -31.80
CA ARG A 180 14.83 59.11 -31.25
C ARG A 180 14.94 60.12 -32.40
N THR A 181 14.05 61.11 -32.45
CA THR A 181 14.21 62.23 -33.39
C THR A 181 15.49 62.95 -32.99
N PRO A 182 16.51 63.07 -33.87
CA PRO A 182 17.62 63.95 -33.57
C PRO A 182 17.09 65.38 -33.59
N SER A 183 17.14 66.05 -32.45
CA SER A 183 16.80 67.46 -32.30
C SER A 183 17.78 68.28 -33.14
N PHE A 184 17.40 68.64 -34.37
CA PHE A 184 18.14 69.63 -35.15
C PHE A 184 17.86 71.00 -34.54
N HIS A 185 18.86 71.54 -33.84
CA HIS A 185 18.86 72.91 -33.36
C HIS A 185 19.29 73.82 -34.51
N PRO A 186 18.50 74.80 -34.97
CA PRO A 186 18.94 75.72 -36.01
C PRO A 186 20.05 76.61 -35.44
N GLN A 187 21.23 76.57 -36.03
CA GLN A 187 22.30 77.52 -35.73
C GLN A 187 21.95 78.87 -36.37
N LEU A 188 21.80 79.85 -35.49
CA LEU A 188 21.66 81.27 -35.77
C LEU A 188 22.86 81.73 -36.63
N TRP A 189 22.62 82.08 -37.88
CA TRP A 189 23.56 82.91 -38.63
C TRP A 189 23.40 84.34 -38.12
N GLU A 190 24.34 84.77 -37.27
CA GLU A 190 24.56 86.20 -37.05
C GLU A 190 25.87 86.56 -37.75
N GLY A 191 25.73 87.36 -38.81
CA GLY A 191 26.85 87.87 -39.58
C GLY A 191 27.58 88.96 -38.80
N SER A 192 28.90 88.94 -38.89
CA SER A 192 29.76 90.10 -38.68
C SER A 192 31.09 89.84 -39.40
N GLY A 193 31.24 90.43 -40.59
CA GLY A 193 32.53 91.00 -40.98
C GLY A 193 32.67 92.32 -40.19
N VAL A 194 33.82 92.69 -39.65
CA VAL A 194 35.10 93.03 -40.30
C VAL A 194 36.23 92.79 -39.31
#